data_AF-A0A2E5RGY3-F1
#
_entry.id   AF-A0A2E5RGY3-F1
#
_cell.length_a   1.000
_cell.length_b   1.000
_cell.length_c   1.000
_cell.angle_alpha   90.00
_cell.angle_beta   90.00
_cell.angle_gamma   90.00
#
_symmetry.space_group_name_H-M   'P 1'
#
loop_
_entity.id
_entity.type
_entity.pdbx_description
1 polymer ?
#
loop_
_entity_poly.entity_id
_entity_poly.type
_entity_poly.pdbx_seq_one_letter_code
_entity_poly.pdbx_strand_id
1 'polypeptide(L)'
;MKPGGIKYKWLFLWYIMVCLSGLYEVQLHFNKRNLFQEYQVIASETERLEMEWRELQLNYSEFTSGQQIGSVAQEKAKMNLPDSRKINLLKKDEIN
;
A
#
# COMPACT_ATOMS: atom_id res chain seq x y z
N MET A 1 -40.55 -60.30 10.46
CA MET A 1 -40.69 -58.97 11.11
C MET A 1 -39.41 -58.62 11.87
N LYS A 2 -38.54 -57.80 11.30
CA LYS A 2 -37.59 -56.91 12.02
C LYS A 2 -36.76 -56.10 11.02
N PRO A 3 -37.19 -54.89 10.63
CA PRO A 3 -36.30 -53.90 10.07
C PRO A 3 -36.39 -52.61 10.90
N GLY A 4 -36.10 -52.69 12.20
CA GLY A 4 -36.19 -51.54 13.11
C GLY A 4 -34.84 -50.91 13.48
N GLY A 5 -33.74 -51.65 13.31
CA GLY A 5 -32.43 -51.29 13.87
C GLY A 5 -31.58 -50.31 13.06
N ILE A 6 -31.67 -50.45 11.73
CA ILE A 6 -30.68 -49.84 10.82
C ILE A 6 -31.07 -48.40 10.49
N LYS A 7 -32.37 -48.10 10.43
CA LYS A 7 -32.86 -46.76 10.10
C LYS A 7 -32.47 -45.71 11.14
N TYR A 8 -32.55 -46.03 12.44
CA TYR A 8 -32.18 -45.08 13.49
C TYR A 8 -30.67 -44.82 13.55
N LYS A 9 -29.84 -45.87 13.37
CA LYS A 9 -28.38 -45.72 13.31
C LYS A 9 -27.96 -44.88 12.12
N TRP A 10 -28.62 -45.08 10.98
CA TRP A 10 -28.37 -44.32 9.76
C TRP A 10 -28.75 -42.84 9.91
N LEU A 11 -29.94 -42.55 10.47
CA LEU A 11 -30.37 -41.18 10.73
C LEU A 11 -29.45 -40.47 11.74
N PHE A 12 -29.00 -41.18 12.77
CA PHE A 12 -28.05 -40.65 13.74
C PHE A 12 -26.68 -40.33 13.13
N LEU A 13 -26.20 -41.18 12.21
CA LEU A 13 -24.96 -40.93 11.47
C LEU A 13 -25.09 -39.69 10.59
N TRP A 14 -26.23 -39.54 9.90
CA TRP A 14 -26.52 -38.34 9.12
C TRP A 14 -26.58 -37.08 9.98
N TYR A 15 -27.18 -37.17 11.16
CA TYR A 15 -27.23 -36.07 12.13
C TYR A 15 -25.83 -35.64 12.59
N ILE A 16 -24.97 -36.60 12.95
CA ILE A 16 -23.58 -36.32 13.31
C ILE A 16 -22.85 -35.63 12.16
N MET A 17 -23.07 -36.07 10.91
CA MET A 17 -22.39 -35.50 9.75
C MET A 17 -22.81 -34.05 9.49
N VAL A 18 -24.10 -33.72 9.68
CA VAL A 18 -24.59 -32.34 9.59
C VAL A 18 -24.01 -31.48 10.72
N CYS A 19 -23.97 -31.99 11.95
CA CYS A 19 -23.36 -31.28 13.08
C CYS A 19 -21.86 -31.00 12.85
N LEU A 20 -21.12 -31.97 12.32
CA LEU A 20 -19.70 -31.81 11.98
C LEU A 20 -19.51 -30.79 10.87
N SER A 21 -20.37 -30.77 9.85
CA SER A 21 -20.33 -29.78 8.78
C SER A 21 -20.52 -28.36 9.32
N GLY A 22 -21.50 -28.16 10.21
CA GLY A 22 -21.75 -26.85 10.83
C GLY A 22 -20.60 -26.40 11.73
N LEU A 23 -20.04 -27.30 12.55
CA LEU A 23 -18.88 -27.00 13.39
C LEU A 23 -17.64 -26.66 12.56
N TYR A 24 -17.41 -27.39 11.46
CA TYR A 24 -16.30 -27.16 10.56
C TYR A 24 -16.35 -25.76 9.93
N GLU A 25 -17.53 -25.30 9.52
CA GLU A 25 -17.73 -23.96 8.96
C GLU A 25 -17.43 -22.85 9.97
N VAL A 26 -17.89 -23.00 11.22
CA VAL A 26 -17.57 -22.06 12.31
C VAL A 26 -16.07 -22.03 12.60
N GLN A 27 -15.43 -23.20 12.66
CA GLN A 27 -13.98 -23.32 12.83
C GLN A 27 -13.22 -22.65 11.69
N LEU A 28 -13.67 -22.84 10.45
CA LEU A 28 -13.07 -22.24 9.26
C LEU A 28 -13.18 -20.70 9.30
N HIS A 29 -14.34 -20.17 9.70
CA HIS A 29 -14.54 -18.74 9.87
C HIS A 29 -13.66 -18.16 10.98
N PHE A 30 -13.48 -18.88 12.09
CA PHE A 30 -12.60 -18.44 13.17
C PHE A 30 -11.13 -18.41 12.72
N ASN A 31 -10.69 -19.44 11.99
CA ASN A 31 -9.32 -19.53 11.50
C ASN A 31 -9.01 -18.45 10.44
N LYS A 32 -10.00 -18.14 9.58
CA LYS A 32 -9.92 -17.01 8.63
C LYS A 32 -9.73 -15.67 9.33
N ARG A 33 -10.37 -15.43 10.48
CA ARG A 33 -10.19 -14.19 11.24
C ARG A 33 -8.78 -14.06 11.81
N ASN A 34 -8.19 -15.15 12.29
CA ASN A 34 -6.82 -15.13 12.81
C ASN A 34 -5.80 -14.82 11.71
N LEU A 35 -5.89 -15.51 10.56
CA LEU A 35 -5.05 -15.20 9.40
C LEU A 35 -5.23 -13.76 8.92
N PHE A 36 -6.48 -13.28 8.87
CA PHE A 36 -6.76 -11.92 8.42
C PHE A 36 -6.14 -10.86 9.32
N GLN A 37 -6.05 -11.12 10.63
CA GLN A 37 -5.39 -10.21 11.57
C GLN A 37 -3.87 -10.12 11.31
N GLU A 38 -3.19 -11.24 11.04
CA GLU A 38 -1.77 -11.23 10.67
C GLU A 38 -1.53 -10.47 9.36
N TYR A 39 -2.39 -10.68 8.36
CA TYR A 39 -2.32 -9.93 7.10
C TYR A 39 -2.52 -8.43 7.31
N GLN A 40 -3.43 -8.02 8.19
CA GLN A 40 -3.67 -6.61 8.49
C GLN A 40 -2.48 -5.93 9.14
N VAL A 41 -1.76 -6.63 10.03
CA VAL A 41 -0.54 -6.09 10.65
C VAL A 41 0.52 -5.83 9.59
N ILE A 42 0.78 -6.82 8.73
CA ILE A 42 1.77 -6.71 7.65
C ILE A 42 1.39 -5.58 6.68
N ALA A 43 0.11 -5.49 6.30
CA ALA A 43 -0.38 -4.41 5.43
C ALA A 43 -0.17 -3.03 6.07
N SER A 44 -0.45 -2.89 7.37
CA SER A 44 -0.25 -1.61 8.07
C SER A 44 1.22 -1.18 8.13
N GLU A 45 2.14 -2.13 8.23
CA GLU A 45 3.59 -1.84 8.17
C GLU A 45 4.00 -1.36 6.78
N THR A 46 3.47 -2.00 5.72
CA THR A 46 3.75 -1.57 4.35
C THR A 46 3.20 -0.19 4.04
N GLU A 47 1.99 0.13 4.52
CA GLU A 47 1.39 1.47 4.36
C GLU A 47 2.22 2.55 5.06
N ARG A 48 2.73 2.28 6.26
CA ARG A 48 3.59 3.22 6.99
C ARG A 48 4.89 3.47 6.23
N LEU A 49 5.52 2.42 5.73
CA LEU A 49 6.75 2.52 4.96
C LEU A 49 6.54 3.32 3.67
N GLU A 50 5.42 3.11 2.98
CA GLU A 50 5.08 3.87 1.77
C GLU A 50 4.85 5.36 2.06
N MET A 51 4.21 5.70 3.19
CA MET A 51 4.08 7.10 3.63
C MET A 51 5.43 7.75 3.89
N GLU A 52 6.33 7.08 4.62
CA GLU A 52 7.70 7.56 4.88
C GLU A 52 8.47 7.80 3.57
N TRP A 53 8.36 6.89 2.59
CA TRP A 53 8.98 7.06 1.27
C TRP A 53 8.43 8.26 0.51
N ARG A 54 7.11 8.49 0.54
CA ARG A 54 6.49 9.65 -0.11
C ARG A 54 6.95 10.96 0.52
N GLU A 55 7.04 11.03 1.86
CA GLU A 55 7.59 12.19 2.56
C GLU A 55 9.05 12.45 2.19
N LEU A 56 9.86 11.40 2.14
CA LEU A 56 11.26 11.50 1.72
C LEU A 56 11.37 12.04 0.30
N GLN A 57 10.55 11.52 -0.62
CA GLN A 57 10.53 11.95 -2.02
C GLN A 57 10.10 13.41 -2.15
N LEU A 58 9.12 13.86 -1.37
CA LEU A 58 8.72 15.26 -1.34
C LEU A 58 9.85 16.15 -0.83
N ASN A 59 10.50 15.78 0.27
CA ASN A 59 11.67 16.50 0.79
C ASN A 59 12.82 16.56 -0.24
N TYR A 60 13.10 15.46 -0.94
CA TYR A 60 14.08 15.44 -2.02
C TYR A 60 13.65 16.32 -3.19
N SER A 61 12.38 16.30 -3.58
CA SER A 61 11.87 17.16 -4.65
C SER A 61 11.99 18.64 -4.29
N GLU A 62 11.69 19.04 -3.05
CA GLU A 62 11.92 20.40 -2.55
C GLU A 62 13.40 20.77 -2.60
N PHE A 63 14.28 19.88 -2.13
CA PHE A 63 15.73 20.09 -2.14
C PHE A 63 16.30 20.22 -3.57
N THR A 64 15.81 19.39 -4.50
CA THR A 64 16.31 19.28 -5.88
C THR A 64 15.66 20.23 -6.86
N SER A 65 14.50 20.81 -6.54
CA SER A 65 13.73 21.76 -7.38
C SER A 65 14.46 23.06 -7.75
N GLY A 66 15.76 23.19 -7.41
CA GLY A 66 16.60 24.33 -7.77
C GLY A 66 16.41 25.53 -6.86
N GLN A 67 15.41 25.53 -5.98
CA GLN A 67 15.17 26.61 -5.02
C GLN A 67 16.28 26.71 -3.98
N GLN A 68 16.79 25.57 -3.47
CA GLN A 68 17.96 25.55 -2.59
C GLN A 68 19.26 25.96 -3.30
N ILE A 69 19.42 25.59 -4.57
CA ILE A 69 20.62 25.97 -5.35
C ILE A 69 20.62 27.48 -5.59
N GLY A 70 19.46 28.05 -5.93
CA GLY A 70 19.26 29.49 -6.05
C GLY A 70 19.46 30.24 -4.73
N SER A 71 18.93 29.73 -3.61
CA SER A 71 19.08 30.37 -2.30
C SER A 71 20.52 30.28 -1.79
N VAL A 72 21.21 29.14 -1.95
CA VAL A 72 22.63 28.98 -1.58
C VAL A 72 23.53 29.85 -2.47
N ALA A 73 23.25 29.98 -3.76
CA ALA A 73 23.99 30.89 -4.64
C ALA A 73 23.75 32.36 -4.29
N GLN A 74 22.52 32.72 -3.89
CA GLN A 74 22.19 34.07 -3.43
C GLN A 74 22.83 34.39 -2.07
N GLU A 75 22.85 33.44 -1.14
CA GLU A 75 23.38 33.62 0.21
C GLU A 75 24.91 33.55 0.27
N LYS A 76 25.53 32.53 -0.34
CA LYS A 76 26.99 32.34 -0.31
C LYS A 76 27.74 33.12 -1.39
N ALA A 77 27.15 33.30 -2.57
CA ALA A 77 27.82 33.93 -3.71
C ALA A 77 27.21 35.29 -4.12
N LYS A 78 26.20 35.80 -3.38
CA LYS A 78 25.48 37.05 -3.68
C LYS A 78 24.96 37.12 -5.14
N MET A 79 24.63 35.98 -5.73
CA MET A 79 24.07 35.93 -7.08
C MET A 79 22.63 36.45 -7.08
N ASN A 80 22.34 37.44 -7.93
CA ASN A 80 20.99 37.92 -8.20
C ASN A 80 20.49 37.33 -9.53
N LEU A 81 19.23 36.87 -9.56
CA LEU A 81 18.63 36.43 -10.82
C LEU A 81 18.49 37.63 -11.77
N PRO A 82 18.92 37.50 -13.04
CA PRO A 82 18.73 38.55 -14.04
C PRO A 82 17.25 38.73 -14.36
N ASP A 83 16.83 40.00 -14.53
CA ASP A 83 15.46 40.38 -14.90
C ASP A 83 15.07 39.72 -16.23
N SER A 84 14.03 38.88 -16.17
CA SER A 84 13.54 38.07 -17.30
C SER A 84 13.11 38.89 -18.51
N ARG A 85 12.88 40.20 -18.35
CA ARG A 85 12.59 41.14 -19.44
C ARG A 85 13.81 41.56 -20.26
N LYS A 86 15.03 41.28 -19.79
CA LYS A 86 16.30 41.66 -20.46
C LYS A 86 17.01 40.48 -21.11
N ILE A 87 16.42 39.29 -21.09
CA ILE A 87 17.01 38.09 -21.70
C ILE A 87 16.78 38.17 -23.22
N ASN A 88 17.75 38.77 -23.93
CA ASN A 88 17.82 38.69 -25.38
C ASN A 88 18.31 37.30 -25.76
N LEU A 89 17.37 36.43 -26.15
CA LEU A 89 17.69 35.14 -26.76
C LEU A 89 18.29 35.40 -28.14
N LEU A 90 19.62 35.47 -28.21
CA LEU A 90 20.33 35.51 -29.49
C LEU A 90 20.17 34.14 -30.15
N LYS A 91 19.18 34.04 -31.04
CA LYS A 91 19.08 32.90 -31.95
C LYS A 91 20.27 32.98 -32.89
N LYS A 92 21.15 31.98 -32.83
CA LYS A 92 22.23 31.83 -33.81
C LYS A 92 21.57 31.44 -35.13
N ASP A 93 21.42 32.41 -36.03
CA ASP A 93 21.12 32.11 -37.43
C ASP A 93 22.33 31.40 -38.02
N GLU A 94 22.15 30.13 -38.35
CA GLU A 94 23.09 29.37 -39.18
C GLU A 94 23.10 30.02 -40.56
N ILE A 95 24.15 30.80 -40.82
CA ILE A 95 24.43 31.35 -42.15
C ILE A 95 25.12 30.27 -42.96
N ASN A 96 24.36 29.76 -43.93
CA ASN A 96 24.75 29.19 -45.23
C ASN A 96 25.66 27.95 -45.25
#